data_AF-A0A956SEN0-F1
#
_entry.id   AF-A0A956SEN0-F1
#
_cell.length_a   1.000
_cell.length_b   1.000
_cell.length_c   1.000
_cell.angle_alpha   90.00
_cell.angle_beta   90.00
_cell.angle_gamma   90.00
#
_symmetry.space_group_name_H-M   'P 1'
#
loop_
_entity.id
_entity.type
_entity.pdbx_description
1 polymer ?
#
loop_
_entity_poly.entity_id
_entity_poly.type
_entity_poly.pdbx_seq_one_letter_code
_entity_poly.pdbx_strand_id
1 'polypeptide(L)'
;AIVETDGVINDMQVNVSRVGSTFEDLEHRVSTLDSETGGFLERLNEMYGYVTESFADVGRMADDIFVSLAKLDHVIWKVNTYLSIHQNKPVFDFVDHHNCRLGKWYYQGEGKQFFANSAHYSKLEAPHARVHTGTRNVFALLGHEDIDARELMAAVNEMEAASRDVFAGLDRIRRDVERWSEDAAA
;
A
#
# COMPACT_ATOMS: atom_id res chain seq x y z
N ALA A 1 19.97 -55.84 63.94
CA ALA A 1 20.05 -54.60 64.73
C ALA A 1 21.14 -53.66 64.20
N ILE A 2 22.39 -53.63 64.71
CA ILE A 2 23.40 -52.61 64.30
C ILE A 2 23.79 -52.72 62.80
N VAL A 3 24.02 -53.94 62.31
CA VAL A 3 24.37 -54.21 60.89
C VAL A 3 23.22 -53.86 59.93
N GLU A 4 21.96 -54.01 60.37
CA GLU A 4 20.78 -53.59 59.60
C GLU A 4 20.67 -52.07 59.52
N THR A 5 20.94 -51.36 60.63
CA THR A 5 20.92 -49.89 60.65
C THR A 5 22.03 -49.28 59.80
N ASP A 6 23.24 -49.88 59.77
CA ASP A 6 24.33 -49.40 58.91
C ASP A 6 24.02 -49.60 57.42
N GLY A 7 23.38 -50.70 57.05
CA GLY A 7 22.91 -50.94 55.67
C GLY A 7 21.86 -49.91 55.23
N VAL A 8 20.90 -49.60 56.11
CA VAL A 8 19.87 -48.57 55.84
C VAL A 8 20.48 -47.17 55.73
N ILE A 9 21.45 -46.83 56.57
CA ILE A 9 22.15 -45.53 56.51
C ILE A 9 22.96 -45.41 55.22
N ASN A 10 23.64 -46.47 54.80
CA ASN A 10 24.38 -46.49 53.53
C ASN A 10 23.44 -46.35 52.32
N ASP A 11 22.31 -47.05 52.32
CA ASP A 11 21.28 -46.92 51.28
C ASP A 11 20.66 -45.50 51.27
N MET A 12 20.45 -44.89 52.44
CA MET A 12 20.03 -43.49 52.53
C MET A 12 21.08 -42.53 51.97
N GLN A 13 22.37 -42.72 52.26
CA GLN A 13 23.45 -41.87 51.73
C GLN A 13 23.56 -41.96 50.20
N VAL A 14 23.42 -43.17 49.66
CA VAL A 14 23.39 -43.41 48.21
C VAL A 14 22.16 -42.73 47.60
N ASN A 15 20.99 -42.87 48.21
CA ASN A 15 19.77 -42.21 47.75
C ASN A 15 19.87 -40.69 47.80
N VAL A 16 20.42 -40.11 48.86
CA VAL A 16 20.62 -38.66 49.00
C VAL A 16 21.58 -38.14 47.93
N SER A 17 22.70 -38.83 47.68
CA SER A 17 23.63 -38.48 46.61
C SER A 17 22.97 -38.52 45.23
N ARG A 18 22.14 -39.54 44.99
CA ARG A 18 21.40 -39.71 43.73
C ARG A 18 20.34 -38.64 43.52
N VAL A 19 19.66 -38.21 44.60
CA VAL A 19 18.75 -37.06 44.61
C VAL A 19 19.52 -35.77 44.33
N GLY A 20 20.70 -35.59 44.92
CA GLY A 20 21.56 -34.43 44.65
C GLY A 20 21.94 -34.32 43.18
N SER A 21 22.45 -35.40 42.57
CA SER A 21 22.82 -35.40 41.15
C SER A 21 21.63 -35.18 40.21
N THR A 22 20.43 -35.66 40.59
CA THR A 22 19.22 -35.40 39.79
C THR A 22 18.74 -33.96 39.93
N PHE A 23 18.97 -33.31 41.07
CA PHE A 23 18.67 -31.90 41.25
C PHE A 23 19.61 -31.01 40.43
N GLU A 24 20.91 -31.33 40.39
CA GLU A 24 21.89 -30.63 39.54
C GLU A 24 21.54 -30.74 38.05
N ASP A 25 21.15 -31.93 37.58
CA ASP A 25 20.67 -32.12 36.19
C ASP A 25 19.39 -31.30 35.91
N LEU A 26 18.47 -31.27 36.87
CA LEU A 26 17.24 -30.48 36.75
C LEU A 26 17.55 -28.97 36.66
N GLU A 27 18.44 -28.45 37.50
CA GLU A 27 18.87 -27.04 37.45
C GLU A 27 19.50 -26.68 36.11
N HIS A 28 20.39 -27.55 35.59
CA HIS A 28 20.98 -27.35 34.27
C HIS A 28 19.91 -27.33 33.18
N ARG A 29 18.96 -28.26 33.20
CA ARG A 29 17.86 -28.32 32.22
C ARG A 29 16.94 -27.11 32.30
N VAL A 30 16.65 -26.61 33.50
CA VAL A 30 15.86 -25.38 33.70
C VAL A 30 16.60 -24.18 33.12
N SER A 31 17.91 -24.06 33.35
CA SER A 31 18.74 -22.99 32.78
C SER A 31 18.77 -23.02 31.24
N THR A 32 18.97 -24.21 30.65
CA THR A 32 18.91 -24.36 29.19
C THR A 32 17.55 -23.97 28.64
N LEU A 33 16.47 -24.42 29.30
CA LEU A 33 15.09 -24.08 28.91
C LEU A 33 14.85 -22.56 28.95
N ASP A 34 15.34 -21.87 29.97
CA ASP A 34 15.19 -20.42 30.12
C ASP A 34 15.93 -19.65 29.01
N SER A 35 17.12 -20.11 28.64
CA SER A 35 17.88 -19.57 27.50
C SER A 35 17.17 -19.81 26.16
N GLU A 36 16.64 -21.02 25.96
CA GLU A 36 15.90 -21.38 24.73
C GLU A 36 14.61 -20.58 24.58
N THR A 37 13.85 -20.40 25.66
CA THR A 37 12.63 -19.57 25.65
C THR A 37 12.96 -18.10 25.44
N GLY A 38 14.02 -17.57 26.05
CA GLY A 38 14.54 -16.23 25.79
C GLY A 38 14.87 -16.01 24.32
N GLY A 39 15.68 -16.90 23.73
CA GLY A 39 16.03 -16.82 22.30
C GLY A 39 14.84 -17.03 21.37
N PHE A 40 13.82 -17.80 21.78
CA PHE A 40 12.57 -17.92 21.03
C PHE A 40 11.78 -16.62 21.02
N LEU A 41 11.65 -15.94 22.17
CA LEU A 41 10.97 -14.66 22.26
C LEU A 41 11.65 -13.57 21.42
N GLU A 42 12.98 -13.54 21.40
CA GLU A 42 13.75 -12.61 20.57
C GLU A 42 13.46 -12.82 19.07
N ARG A 43 13.51 -14.07 18.59
CA ARG A 43 13.16 -14.42 17.20
C ARG A 43 11.70 -14.09 16.85
N LEU A 44 10.77 -14.27 17.79
CA LEU A 44 9.38 -13.88 17.57
C LEU A 44 9.22 -12.37 17.41
N ASN A 45 9.96 -11.58 18.20
CA ASN A 45 9.94 -10.13 18.10
C ASN A 45 10.54 -9.64 16.78
N GLU A 46 11.66 -10.25 16.35
CA GLU A 46 12.24 -9.99 15.02
C GLU A 46 11.26 -10.34 13.90
N MET A 47 10.66 -11.53 13.94
CA MET A 47 9.67 -11.97 12.96
C MET A 47 8.47 -11.01 12.91
N TYR A 48 8.00 -10.53 14.06
CA TYR A 48 6.93 -9.55 14.13
C TYR A 48 7.32 -8.26 13.39
N GLY A 49 8.53 -7.74 13.64
CA GLY A 49 9.06 -6.57 12.93
C GLY A 49 9.10 -6.76 11.41
N TYR A 50 9.66 -7.87 10.94
CA TYR A 50 9.71 -8.21 9.51
C TYR A 50 8.33 -8.29 8.86
N VAL A 51 7.36 -8.90 9.55
CA VAL A 51 5.99 -9.04 9.03
C VAL A 51 5.33 -7.67 8.91
N THR A 52 5.45 -6.81 9.92
CA THR A 52 4.89 -5.45 9.88
C THR A 52 5.49 -4.62 8.76
N GLU A 53 6.82 -4.67 8.58
CA GLU A 53 7.52 -3.97 7.50
C GLU A 53 7.09 -4.49 6.12
N SER A 54 7.00 -5.81 5.96
CA SER A 54 6.56 -6.44 4.71
C SER A 54 5.13 -6.03 4.32
N PHE A 55 4.21 -5.93 5.28
CA PHE A 55 2.86 -5.41 5.00
C PHE A 55 2.87 -3.94 4.58
N ALA A 56 3.75 -3.12 5.16
CA ALA A 56 3.91 -1.73 4.74
C ALA A 56 4.46 -1.61 3.30
N ASP A 57 5.42 -2.47 2.93
CA ASP A 57 5.94 -2.56 1.56
C ASP A 57 4.84 -2.94 0.55
N VAL A 58 4.03 -3.95 0.88
CA VAL A 58 2.91 -4.36 0.02
C VAL A 58 1.92 -3.21 -0.18
N GLY A 59 1.65 -2.42 0.88
CA GLY A 59 0.82 -1.21 0.78
C GLY A 59 1.40 -0.18 -0.19
N ARG A 60 2.69 0.15 -0.05
CA ARG A 60 3.40 1.07 -0.96
C ARG A 60 3.37 0.59 -2.42
N MET A 61 3.58 -0.70 -2.64
CA MET A 61 3.51 -1.29 -3.98
C MET A 61 2.10 -1.17 -4.59
N ALA A 62 1.05 -1.38 -3.80
CA ALA A 62 -0.33 -1.22 -4.25
C ALA A 62 -0.62 0.22 -4.69
N ASP A 63 -0.16 1.20 -3.91
CA ASP A 63 -0.29 2.63 -4.24
C ASP A 63 0.45 3.00 -5.53
N ASP A 64 1.69 2.53 -5.69
CA ASP A 64 2.48 2.74 -6.91
C ASP A 64 1.81 2.14 -8.15
N ILE A 65 1.27 0.92 -8.03
CA ILE A 65 0.51 0.27 -9.09
C ILE A 65 -0.73 1.08 -9.44
N PHE A 66 -1.48 1.55 -8.43
CA PHE A 66 -2.66 2.37 -8.66
C PHE A 66 -2.33 3.67 -9.40
N VAL A 67 -1.32 4.42 -8.94
CA VAL A 67 -0.88 5.67 -9.59
C VAL A 67 -0.48 5.41 -11.04
N SER A 68 0.26 4.33 -11.29
CA SER A 68 0.70 3.95 -12.64
C SER A 68 -0.49 3.60 -13.54
N LEU A 69 -1.44 2.84 -13.02
CA LEU A 69 -2.68 2.50 -13.71
C LEU A 69 -3.48 3.78 -14.03
N ALA A 70 -3.73 4.65 -13.04
CA ALA A 70 -4.49 5.89 -13.23
C ALA A 70 -3.90 6.79 -14.33
N LYS A 71 -2.56 6.90 -14.38
CA LYS A 71 -1.85 7.59 -15.46
C LYS A 71 -2.04 6.91 -16.80
N LEU A 72 -1.91 5.59 -16.87
CA LEU A 72 -2.08 4.82 -18.11
C LEU A 72 -3.50 4.97 -18.69
N ASP A 73 -4.54 4.94 -17.84
CA ASP A 73 -5.92 5.20 -18.27
C ASP A 73 -6.05 6.58 -18.92
N HIS A 74 -5.44 7.61 -18.33
CA HIS A 74 -5.48 8.97 -18.87
C HIS A 74 -4.68 9.11 -20.18
N VAL A 75 -3.59 8.35 -20.34
CA VAL A 75 -2.87 8.27 -21.63
C VAL A 75 -3.79 7.66 -22.69
N ILE A 76 -4.45 6.53 -22.39
CA ILE A 76 -5.40 5.89 -23.31
C ILE A 76 -6.55 6.84 -23.65
N TRP A 77 -7.10 7.52 -22.64
CA TRP A 77 -8.16 8.52 -22.81
C TRP A 77 -7.77 9.64 -23.78
N LYS A 78 -6.56 10.20 -23.62
CA LYS A 78 -6.00 11.22 -24.52
C LYS A 78 -5.83 10.70 -25.94
N VAL A 79 -5.22 9.52 -26.09
CA VAL A 79 -5.03 8.87 -27.41
C VAL A 79 -6.38 8.67 -28.11
N ASN A 80 -7.38 8.16 -27.40
CA ASN A 80 -8.72 7.97 -27.95
C ASN A 80 -9.41 9.30 -28.27
N THR A 81 -9.16 10.35 -27.50
CA THR A 81 -9.64 11.71 -27.82
C THR A 81 -9.03 12.21 -29.13
N TYR A 82 -7.71 12.06 -29.32
CA TYR A 82 -7.05 12.42 -30.58
C TYR A 82 -7.53 11.59 -31.78
N LEU A 83 -7.74 10.28 -31.59
CA LEU A 83 -8.34 9.43 -32.62
C LEU A 83 -9.75 9.88 -32.98
N SER A 84 -10.52 10.36 -32.00
CA SER A 84 -11.87 10.91 -32.24
C SER A 84 -11.83 12.17 -33.09
N ILE A 85 -10.86 13.05 -32.84
CA ILE A 85 -10.61 14.23 -33.66
C ILE A 85 -10.25 13.82 -35.09
N HIS A 86 -9.31 12.88 -35.24
CA HIS A 86 -8.87 12.40 -36.55
C HIS A 86 -10.00 11.77 -37.37
N GLN A 87 -10.90 11.04 -36.72
CA GLN A 87 -12.05 10.39 -37.38
C GLN A 87 -13.28 11.30 -37.50
N ASN A 88 -13.21 12.53 -36.99
CA ASN A 88 -14.33 13.46 -36.85
C ASN A 88 -15.58 12.82 -36.19
N LYS A 89 -15.37 11.91 -35.23
CA LYS A 89 -16.44 11.25 -34.45
C LYS A 89 -15.87 10.63 -33.17
N PRO A 90 -16.65 10.53 -32.09
CA PRO A 90 -16.22 9.79 -30.89
C PRO A 90 -15.88 8.32 -31.22
N VAL A 91 -14.71 7.85 -30.78
CA VAL A 91 -14.28 6.44 -30.93
C VAL A 91 -14.47 5.62 -29.66
N PHE A 92 -14.95 6.25 -28.59
CA PHE A 92 -15.23 5.65 -27.29
C PHE A 92 -16.38 6.38 -26.61
N ASP A 93 -17.07 5.68 -25.71
CA ASP A 93 -18.15 6.28 -24.94
C ASP A 93 -17.60 7.23 -23.87
N PHE A 94 -18.18 8.41 -23.81
CA PHE A 94 -17.82 9.39 -22.79
C PHE A 94 -18.28 8.90 -21.41
N VAL A 95 -17.35 8.88 -20.46
CA VAL A 95 -17.61 8.66 -19.03
C VAL A 95 -17.23 9.93 -18.28
N ASP A 96 -18.01 10.35 -17.30
CA ASP A 96 -17.65 11.49 -16.46
C ASP A 96 -16.57 11.13 -15.42
N HIS A 97 -15.93 12.16 -14.87
CA HIS A 97 -14.84 12.04 -13.92
C HIS A 97 -15.21 11.39 -12.57
N HIS A 98 -16.49 11.17 -12.24
CA HIS A 98 -16.87 10.37 -11.07
C HIS A 98 -16.95 8.88 -11.40
N ASN A 99 -17.30 8.55 -12.64
CA ASN A 99 -17.56 7.17 -13.06
C ASN A 99 -16.34 6.47 -13.70
N CYS A 100 -15.28 7.20 -14.04
CA CYS A 100 -14.01 6.59 -14.44
C CYS A 100 -13.31 5.89 -13.25
N ARG A 101 -12.28 5.08 -13.49
CA ARG A 101 -11.59 4.34 -12.42
C ARG A 101 -10.98 5.25 -11.36
N LEU A 102 -10.36 6.36 -11.78
CA LEU A 102 -9.81 7.35 -10.85
C LEU A 102 -10.92 8.02 -10.03
N GLY A 103 -12.06 8.33 -10.66
CA GLY A 103 -13.23 8.88 -9.99
C GLY A 103 -13.78 7.96 -8.92
N LYS A 104 -13.98 6.68 -9.25
CA LYS A 104 -14.45 5.67 -8.29
C LYS A 104 -13.49 5.52 -7.12
N TRP A 105 -12.19 5.49 -7.39
CA TRP A 105 -11.17 5.48 -6.34
C TRP A 105 -11.20 6.75 -5.46
N TYR A 106 -11.43 7.91 -6.05
CA TYR A 106 -11.52 9.19 -5.34
C TYR A 106 -12.81 9.31 -4.49
N TYR A 107 -13.98 8.95 -5.01
CA TYR A 107 -15.23 9.21 -4.28
C TYR A 107 -15.68 8.07 -3.36
N GLN A 108 -15.29 6.84 -3.67
CA GLN A 108 -15.89 5.62 -3.09
C GLN A 108 -14.87 4.54 -2.69
N GLY A 109 -13.65 4.60 -3.22
CA GLY A 109 -12.64 3.56 -3.05
C GLY A 109 -11.57 3.86 -2.00
N GLU A 110 -10.45 3.15 -2.12
CA GLU A 110 -9.29 3.21 -1.23
C GLU A 110 -8.72 4.63 -1.10
N GLY A 111 -8.74 5.42 -2.19
CA GLY A 111 -8.34 6.82 -2.16
C GLY A 111 -9.03 7.59 -1.06
N LYS A 112 -10.35 7.43 -0.92
CA LYS A 112 -11.11 8.15 0.12
C LYS A 112 -10.82 7.60 1.51
N GLN A 113 -10.62 6.29 1.63
CA GLN A 113 -10.40 5.65 2.92
C GLN A 113 -9.05 6.04 3.52
N PHE A 114 -8.00 6.11 2.70
CA PHE A 114 -6.64 6.30 3.18
C PHE A 114 -6.10 7.73 2.98
N PHE A 115 -6.62 8.48 2.00
CA PHE A 115 -6.03 9.76 1.58
C PHE A 115 -6.93 10.98 1.77
N ALA A 116 -8.15 10.83 2.28
CA ALA A 116 -9.09 11.95 2.41
C ALA A 116 -8.54 13.15 3.21
N ASN A 117 -7.60 12.92 4.13
CA ASN A 117 -6.97 13.97 4.93
C ASN A 117 -5.73 14.60 4.26
N SER A 118 -5.25 14.08 3.13
CA SER A 118 -4.13 14.68 2.39
C SER A 118 -4.59 15.93 1.63
N ALA A 119 -3.85 17.03 1.80
CA ALA A 119 -4.07 18.24 1.02
C ALA A 119 -3.76 18.07 -0.47
N HIS A 120 -2.95 17.06 -0.84
CA HIS A 120 -2.67 16.74 -2.24
C HIS A 120 -3.78 15.93 -2.87
N TYR A 121 -4.45 15.09 -2.08
CA TYR A 121 -5.62 14.33 -2.51
C TYR A 121 -6.78 15.23 -2.94
N SER A 122 -7.21 16.17 -2.08
CA SER A 122 -8.32 17.10 -2.41
C SER A 122 -8.04 17.98 -3.64
N LYS A 123 -6.77 18.28 -3.93
CA LYS A 123 -6.37 19.07 -5.10
C LYS A 123 -6.44 18.29 -6.41
N LEU A 124 -6.66 16.98 -6.39
CA LEU A 124 -6.74 16.14 -7.58
C LEU A 124 -8.07 16.27 -8.33
N GLU A 125 -9.15 16.60 -7.62
CA GLU A 125 -10.51 16.61 -8.18
C GLU A 125 -10.69 17.64 -9.30
N ALA A 126 -10.28 18.88 -9.07
CA ALA A 126 -10.42 19.96 -10.03
C ALA A 126 -9.70 19.68 -11.37
N PRO A 127 -8.40 19.31 -11.41
CA PRO A 127 -7.74 18.97 -12.66
C PRO A 127 -8.34 17.71 -13.30
N HIS A 128 -8.77 16.71 -12.52
CA HIS A 128 -9.43 15.53 -13.06
C HIS A 128 -10.76 15.88 -13.77
N ALA A 129 -11.61 16.71 -13.17
CA ALA A 129 -12.84 17.20 -13.79
C ALA A 129 -12.57 17.98 -15.08
N ARG A 130 -11.48 18.77 -15.13
CA ARG A 130 -11.06 19.52 -16.32
C ARG A 130 -10.60 18.63 -17.47
N VAL A 131 -9.94 17.49 -17.20
CA VAL A 131 -9.60 16.50 -18.25
C VAL A 131 -10.87 16.05 -18.98
N HIS A 132 -11.86 15.59 -18.22
CA HIS A 132 -13.13 15.12 -18.78
C HIS A 132 -13.93 16.25 -19.44
N THR A 133 -13.88 17.47 -18.91
CA THR A 133 -14.55 18.63 -19.51
C THR A 133 -13.94 19.00 -20.85
N GLY A 134 -12.61 19.02 -20.96
CA GLY A 134 -11.91 19.25 -22.23
C GLY A 134 -12.29 18.23 -23.31
N THR A 135 -12.33 16.93 -22.97
CA THR A 135 -12.79 15.89 -23.91
C THR A 135 -14.26 16.04 -24.30
N ARG A 136 -15.14 16.42 -23.37
CA ARG A 136 -16.54 16.69 -23.67
C ARG A 136 -16.67 17.82 -24.69
N ASN A 137 -15.89 18.89 -24.52
CA ASN A 137 -15.87 20.02 -25.44
C ASN A 137 -15.34 19.61 -26.82
N VAL A 138 -14.30 18.77 -26.88
CA VAL A 138 -13.84 18.16 -28.14
C VAL A 138 -15.00 17.41 -28.81
N PHE A 139 -15.67 16.51 -28.08
CA PHE A 139 -16.75 15.68 -28.63
C PHE A 139 -17.93 16.51 -29.15
N ALA A 140 -18.24 17.64 -28.51
CA ALA A 140 -19.31 18.54 -28.93
C ALA A 140 -19.03 19.23 -30.27
N LEU A 141 -17.76 19.30 -30.69
CA LEU A 141 -17.34 19.91 -31.96
C LEU A 141 -17.22 18.89 -33.11
N LEU A 142 -17.20 17.58 -32.81
CA LEU A 142 -17.08 16.53 -33.82
C LEU A 142 -18.38 16.34 -34.60
N GLY A 143 -18.27 15.87 -35.84
CA GLY A 143 -19.40 15.60 -36.73
C GLY A 143 -19.92 16.83 -37.49
N HIS A 144 -19.33 18.01 -37.27
CA HIS A 144 -19.58 19.22 -38.04
C HIS A 144 -18.61 19.32 -39.23
N GLU A 145 -19.09 19.85 -40.38
CA GLU A 145 -18.25 20.05 -41.57
C GLU A 145 -17.23 21.18 -41.38
N ASP A 146 -17.61 22.24 -40.64
CA ASP A 146 -16.78 23.40 -40.33
C ASP A 146 -16.43 23.43 -38.83
N ILE A 147 -15.47 22.60 -38.42
CA ILE A 147 -14.96 22.62 -37.04
C ILE A 147 -14.13 23.90 -36.84
N ASP A 148 -14.49 24.73 -35.85
CA ASP A 148 -13.65 25.86 -35.44
C ASP A 148 -12.35 25.34 -34.83
N ALA A 149 -11.26 25.46 -35.59
CA ALA A 149 -9.94 25.00 -35.18
C ALA A 149 -9.45 25.68 -33.90
N ARG A 150 -9.86 26.94 -33.61
CA ARG A 150 -9.48 27.65 -32.39
C ARG A 150 -10.19 27.04 -31.18
N GLU A 151 -11.49 26.77 -31.29
CA GLU A 151 -12.25 26.14 -30.21
C GLU A 151 -11.78 24.71 -29.94
N LEU A 152 -11.53 23.94 -31.00
CA LEU A 152 -10.99 22.59 -30.87
C LEU A 152 -9.63 22.58 -30.18
N MET A 153 -8.71 23.46 -30.60
CA MET A 153 -7.39 23.58 -29.98
C MET A 153 -7.48 24.05 -28.53
N ALA A 154 -8.42 24.93 -28.19
CA ALA A 154 -8.64 25.34 -26.80
C ALA A 154 -9.09 24.15 -25.93
N ALA A 155 -10.05 23.35 -26.41
CA ALA A 155 -10.54 22.16 -25.71
C ALA A 155 -9.45 21.09 -25.52
N VAL A 156 -8.63 20.85 -26.56
CA VAL A 156 -7.48 19.93 -26.48
C VAL A 156 -6.44 20.44 -25.48
N ASN A 157 -6.09 21.73 -25.54
CA ASN A 157 -5.12 22.32 -24.61
C ASN A 157 -5.60 22.28 -23.16
N GLU A 158 -6.89 22.46 -22.91
CA GLU A 158 -7.48 22.31 -21.58
C GLU A 158 -7.31 20.88 -21.06
N MET A 159 -7.70 19.87 -21.86
CA MET A 159 -7.53 18.45 -21.52
C MET A 159 -6.06 18.13 -21.23
N GLU A 160 -5.14 18.59 -22.08
CA GLU A 160 -3.70 18.35 -21.96
C GLU A 160 -3.09 18.98 -20.72
N ALA A 161 -3.41 20.25 -20.45
CA ALA A 161 -2.92 20.94 -19.26
C ALA A 161 -3.46 20.28 -17.99
N ALA A 162 -4.75 19.99 -17.95
CA ALA A 162 -5.37 19.31 -16.83
C ALA A 162 -4.80 17.91 -16.60
N SER A 163 -4.49 17.16 -17.67
CA SER A 163 -3.86 15.84 -17.56
C SER A 163 -2.47 15.90 -16.94
N ARG A 164 -1.68 16.94 -17.25
CA ARG A 164 -0.38 17.17 -16.58
C ARG A 164 -0.56 17.46 -15.09
N ASP A 165 -1.58 18.26 -14.75
CA ASP A 165 -1.90 18.58 -13.35
C ASP A 165 -2.33 17.31 -12.58
N VAL A 166 -3.13 16.43 -13.20
CA VAL A 166 -3.49 15.12 -12.63
C VAL A 166 -2.24 14.27 -12.38
N PHE A 167 -1.32 14.19 -13.33
CA PHE A 167 -0.12 13.36 -13.20
C PHE A 167 0.77 13.87 -12.07
N ALA A 168 0.96 15.19 -11.99
CA ALA A 168 1.69 15.82 -10.90
C ALA A 168 1.00 15.65 -9.55
N GLY A 169 -0.34 15.70 -9.52
CA GLY A 169 -1.14 15.44 -8.31
C GLY A 169 -0.96 14.02 -7.80
N LEU A 170 -1.06 13.03 -8.68
CA LEU A 170 -0.83 11.61 -8.34
C LEU A 170 0.60 11.37 -7.84
N ASP A 171 1.61 12.00 -8.44
CA ASP A 171 3.00 11.89 -7.99
C ASP A 171 3.27 12.54 -6.61
N ARG A 172 2.45 13.51 -6.21
CA ARG A 172 2.52 14.11 -4.88
C ARG A 172 1.83 13.24 -3.84
N ILE A 173 0.64 12.71 -4.16
CA ILE A 173 -0.09 11.78 -3.29
C ILE A 173 0.79 10.56 -2.95
N ARG A 174 1.49 10.01 -3.95
CA ARG A 174 2.44 8.91 -3.77
C ARG A 174 3.54 9.22 -2.75
N ARG A 175 4.06 10.45 -2.75
CA ARG A 175 5.11 10.90 -1.81
C ARG A 175 4.58 11.19 -0.41
N ASP A 176 3.30 11.51 -0.27
CA ASP A 176 2.68 11.67 1.05
C ASP A 176 2.66 10.34 1.81
N VAL A 177 2.45 9.21 1.11
CA VAL A 177 2.53 7.86 1.69
C VAL A 177 3.93 7.56 2.22
N GLU A 178 4.96 7.87 1.43
CA GLU A 178 6.35 7.64 1.80
C GLU A 178 6.68 8.36 3.12
N ARG A 179 6.28 9.64 3.25
CA ARG A 179 6.48 10.44 4.46
C ARG A 179 5.71 9.96 5.68
N TRP A 180 4.44 9.56 5.52
CA TRP A 180 3.67 9.03 6.64
C TRP A 180 4.25 7.73 7.18
N SER A 181 4.86 6.91 6.33
CA SER A 181 5.54 5.69 6.77
C SER A 181 6.86 5.97 7.50
N GLU A 182 7.59 7.03 7.11
CA GLU A 182 8.82 7.47 7.79
C GLU A 182 8.50 8.09 9.16
N ASP A 183 7.50 8.97 9.24
CA ASP A 183 7.09 9.63 10.49
C ASP A 183 6.46 8.66 11.50
N ALA A 184 5.81 7.58 11.04
CA ALA A 184 5.25 6.55 11.93
C ALA A 184 6.31 5.55 12.44
N ALA A 185 7.48 5.49 11.79
CA ALA A 185 8.60 4.64 12.18
C ALA A 185 9.63 5.35 13.09
N ALA A 186 9.53 6.68 13.23
CA ALA A 186 10.40 7.52 14.07
C ALA A 186 9.80 7.78 15.46
#